data_AF-A0A1G1PXI9-F1
#
_entry.id   AF-A0A1G1PXI9-F1
#
_cell.length_a   1.000
_cell.length_b   1.000
_cell.length_c   1.000
_cell.angle_alpha   90.00
_cell.angle_beta   90.00
_cell.angle_gamma   90.00
#
_symmetry.space_group_name_H-M   'P 1'
#
loop_
_entity.id
_entity.type
_entity.pdbx_description
1 polymer ?
#
loop_
_entity_poly.entity_id
_entity_poly.type
_entity_poly.pdbx_seq_one_letter_code
_entity_poly.pdbx_strand_id
1 'polypeptide(L)'
;MRINIKKLLTDKINKSEWWHVTPRDPEAYKKRGKFLASTYRHAEFYGRPNDIPDKVFIMNPIYGFSEKEILLQLFPGEHNNRFLKEYKKMKLHDLHLSPKDDYKHVDYWYQKRIRLDAAMFKRAKSLGYDAIVLIAAVGRKELERNRKPRSIELNLLNV
;
A
#
# COMPACT_ATOMS: atom_id res chain seq x y z
N MET A 1 29.29 3.17 7.36
CA MET A 1 28.55 3.65 6.17
C MET A 1 27.05 3.45 6.44
N ARG A 2 26.21 4.50 6.44
CA ARG A 2 24.75 4.33 6.63
C ARG A 2 24.13 3.81 5.33
N ILE A 3 23.43 2.69 5.37
CA ILE A 3 22.72 2.13 4.21
C ILE A 3 21.59 3.11 3.82
N ASN A 4 21.58 3.57 2.58
CA ASN A 4 20.45 4.33 2.04
C ASN A 4 19.30 3.37 1.70
N ILE A 5 18.43 3.12 2.68
CA ILE A 5 17.30 2.19 2.58
C ILE A 5 16.37 2.57 1.43
N LYS A 6 16.10 3.86 1.21
CA LYS A 6 15.22 4.32 0.13
C LYS A 6 15.78 3.94 -1.25
N LYS A 7 17.06 4.21 -1.48
CA LYS A 7 17.74 3.83 -2.73
C LYS A 7 17.71 2.31 -2.93
N LEU A 8 18.08 1.57 -1.89
CA LEU A 8 18.11 0.11 -1.94
C LEU A 8 16.73 -0.49 -2.26
N LEU A 9 15.69 0.01 -1.60
CA LEU A 9 14.31 -0.40 -1.83
C LEU A 9 13.88 -0.12 -3.28
N THR A 10 14.15 1.10 -3.76
CA THR A 10 13.82 1.53 -5.13
C THR A 10 14.50 0.62 -6.15
N ASP A 11 15.80 0.35 -5.99
CA ASP A 11 16.56 -0.53 -6.87
C ASP A 11 16.01 -1.97 -6.87
N LYS A 12 15.54 -2.48 -5.72
CA LYS A 12 14.91 -3.80 -5.63
C LYS A 12 13.52 -3.82 -6.28
N ILE A 13 12.74 -2.75 -6.15
CA ILE A 13 11.40 -2.64 -6.75
C ILE A 13 11.50 -2.66 -8.27
N ASN A 14 12.38 -1.85 -8.84
CA ASN A 14 12.54 -1.71 -10.29
C ASN A 14 13.07 -2.98 -10.98
N LYS A 15 13.74 -3.86 -10.23
CA LYS A 15 14.25 -5.15 -10.74
C LYS A 15 13.25 -6.31 -10.55
N SER A 16 12.08 -6.04 -9.99
CA SER A 16 11.12 -7.06 -9.60
C SER A 16 9.94 -7.20 -10.56
N GLU A 17 9.31 -8.36 -10.47
CA GLU A 17 7.98 -8.61 -11.01
C GLU A 17 6.90 -8.27 -9.99
N TRP A 18 5.78 -7.77 -10.50
CA TRP A 18 4.70 -7.24 -9.68
C TRP A 18 3.36 -7.80 -10.14
N TRP A 19 2.59 -8.31 -9.20
CA TRP A 19 1.32 -8.96 -9.49
C TRP A 19 0.17 -8.00 -9.22
N HIS A 20 -0.75 -7.92 -10.17
CA HIS A 20 -1.89 -7.01 -10.12
C HIS A 20 -3.19 -7.78 -10.27
N VAL A 21 -4.22 -7.36 -9.53
CA VAL A 21 -5.60 -7.79 -9.73
C VAL A 21 -6.35 -6.64 -10.38
N THR A 22 -6.87 -6.87 -11.59
CA THR A 22 -7.62 -5.85 -12.32
C THR A 22 -8.88 -5.47 -11.52
N PRO A 23 -9.06 -4.19 -11.15
CA PRO A 23 -10.19 -3.75 -10.35
C PRO A 23 -11.49 -3.80 -11.17
N ARG A 24 -12.62 -4.06 -10.50
CA ARG A 24 -13.95 -3.99 -11.13
C ARG A 24 -14.35 -2.56 -11.53
N ASP A 25 -13.93 -1.56 -10.75
CA ASP A 25 -14.17 -0.14 -11.05
C ASP A 25 -13.16 0.34 -12.10
N PRO A 26 -13.58 0.72 -13.32
CA PRO A 26 -12.68 1.17 -14.38
C PRO A 26 -11.95 2.48 -14.02
N GLU A 27 -12.50 3.28 -13.10
CA GLU A 27 -11.91 4.54 -12.67
C GLU A 27 -11.03 4.38 -11.42
N ALA A 28 -10.78 3.14 -10.96
CA ALA A 28 -10.01 2.88 -9.75
C ALA A 28 -8.61 3.50 -9.79
N TYR A 29 -7.90 3.39 -10.92
CA TYR A 29 -6.54 3.90 -11.04
C TYR A 29 -6.48 5.43 -10.91
N LYS A 30 -7.44 6.14 -11.52
CA LYS A 30 -7.54 7.60 -11.39
C LYS A 30 -7.85 8.05 -9.96
N LYS A 31 -8.66 7.26 -9.23
CA LYS A 31 -9.12 7.59 -7.88
C LYS A 31 -8.05 7.33 -6.82
N ARG A 32 -7.30 6.23 -6.95
CA ARG A 32 -6.46 5.68 -5.89
C ARG A 32 -5.15 5.03 -6.35
N GLY A 33 -4.80 5.12 -7.63
CA GLY A 33 -3.60 4.52 -8.20
C GLY A 33 -3.73 3.03 -8.48
N LYS A 34 -2.64 2.42 -8.94
CA LYS A 34 -2.57 0.99 -9.30
C LYS A 34 -1.84 0.23 -8.21
N PHE A 35 -2.55 -0.66 -7.53
CA PHE A 35 -2.02 -1.51 -6.47
C PHE A 35 -1.40 -2.79 -7.04
N LEU A 36 -0.16 -3.09 -6.65
CA LEU A 36 0.55 -4.32 -6.99
C LEU A 36 1.12 -4.98 -5.74
N ALA A 37 1.24 -6.30 -5.78
CA ALA A 37 1.86 -7.10 -4.75
C ALA A 37 3.18 -7.73 -5.23
N SER A 38 4.11 -7.92 -4.31
CA SER A 38 5.42 -8.51 -4.61
C SER A 38 5.40 -10.00 -4.95
N THR A 39 4.27 -10.70 -4.73
CA THR A 39 4.08 -12.12 -5.04
C THR A 39 2.64 -12.37 -5.52
N TYR A 40 2.47 -13.38 -6.37
CA TYR A 40 1.15 -13.81 -6.85
C TYR A 40 0.21 -14.10 -5.67
N ARG A 41 0.68 -14.90 -4.71
CA ARG A 41 -0.08 -15.30 -3.52
C ARG A 41 -0.58 -14.15 -2.67
N HIS A 42 0.16 -13.03 -2.59
CA HIS A 42 -0.35 -11.85 -1.88
C HIS A 42 -1.40 -11.10 -2.70
N ALA A 43 -1.26 -11.06 -4.03
CA ALA A 43 -2.28 -10.47 -4.90
C ALA A 43 -3.60 -11.24 -4.83
N GLU A 44 -3.57 -12.57 -4.62
CA GLU A 44 -4.77 -13.41 -4.51
C GLU A 44 -5.76 -12.97 -3.41
N PHE A 45 -5.27 -12.29 -2.36
CA PHE A 45 -6.12 -11.72 -1.33
C PHE A 45 -7.16 -10.74 -1.89
N TYR A 46 -6.83 -10.05 -2.99
CA TYR A 46 -7.68 -9.04 -3.62
C TYR A 46 -8.53 -9.59 -4.78
N GLY A 47 -8.35 -10.86 -5.16
CA GLY A 47 -8.99 -11.52 -6.30
C GLY A 47 -7.98 -12.27 -7.18
N ARG A 48 -8.41 -12.82 -8.33
CA ARG A 48 -7.51 -13.53 -9.25
C ARG A 48 -6.48 -12.55 -9.86
N PRO A 49 -5.18 -12.72 -9.61
CA PRO A 49 -4.16 -11.90 -10.25
C PRO A 49 -4.11 -12.13 -11.77
N ASN A 50 -3.62 -11.14 -12.50
CA ASN A 50 -3.34 -11.27 -13.92
C ASN A 50 -2.26 -12.35 -14.15
N ASP A 51 -2.35 -13.09 -15.25
CA ASP A 51 -1.43 -14.21 -15.55
C ASP A 51 0.01 -13.74 -15.83
N ILE A 52 0.16 -12.49 -16.29
CA ILE A 52 1.46 -11.89 -16.59
C ILE A 52 1.76 -10.83 -15.52
N PRO A 53 2.93 -10.87 -14.87
CA PRO A 53 3.32 -9.83 -13.93
C PRO A 53 3.75 -8.55 -14.66
N ASP A 54 3.53 -7.42 -14.01
CA ASP A 54 3.96 -6.12 -14.49
C ASP A 54 5.44 -5.87 -14.16
N LYS A 55 6.13 -5.16 -15.06
CA LYS A 55 7.38 -4.47 -14.76
C LYS A 55 7.06 -3.01 -14.45
N VAL A 56 7.72 -2.48 -13.43
CA VAL A 56 7.48 -1.11 -12.95
C VAL A 56 8.79 -0.35 -12.89
N PHE A 57 8.69 0.98 -12.98
CA PHE A 57 9.82 1.87 -12.78
C PHE A 57 9.37 3.03 -11.88
N ILE A 58 10.02 3.16 -10.73
CA ILE A 58 9.80 4.23 -9.76
C ILE A 58 11.13 4.92 -9.43
N MET A 59 11.08 6.19 -9.08
CA MET A 59 12.24 7.03 -8.76
C MET A 59 12.12 7.66 -7.37
N ASN A 60 10.93 8.11 -6.98
CA ASN A 60 10.69 8.86 -5.76
C ASN A 60 9.52 8.29 -4.95
N PRO A 61 9.65 7.07 -4.39
CA PRO A 61 8.60 6.54 -3.53
C PRO A 61 8.59 7.23 -2.17
N ILE A 62 7.39 7.33 -1.60
CA ILE A 62 7.23 7.33 -0.15
C ILE A 62 7.09 5.88 0.33
N TYR A 63 7.70 5.54 1.47
CA TYR A 63 7.65 4.19 2.00
C TYR A 63 7.49 4.16 3.52
N GLY A 64 7.05 3.02 4.03
CA GLY A 64 7.00 2.75 5.46
C GLY A 64 6.90 1.26 5.76
N PHE A 65 7.23 0.90 7.00
CA PHE A 65 7.12 -0.48 7.52
C PHE A 65 5.77 -0.74 8.21
N SER A 66 4.88 0.25 8.15
CA SER A 66 3.48 0.17 8.49
C SER A 66 2.72 1.29 7.77
N GLU A 67 1.43 1.11 7.52
CA GLU A 67 0.58 2.16 6.94
C GLU A 67 0.56 3.42 7.83
N LYS A 68 0.63 3.23 9.16
CA LYS A 68 0.75 4.33 10.13
C LYS A 68 1.97 5.22 9.86
N GLU A 69 3.14 4.64 9.55
CA GLU A 69 4.35 5.40 9.22
C GLU A 69 4.17 6.22 7.95
N ILE A 70 3.50 5.68 6.93
CA ILE A 70 3.22 6.38 5.68
C ILE A 70 2.23 7.52 5.93
N LEU A 71 1.16 7.27 6.70
CA LEU A 71 0.17 8.29 7.06
C LEU A 71 0.79 9.47 7.81
N LEU A 72 1.69 9.21 8.76
CA LEU A 72 2.40 10.26 9.51
C LEU A 72 3.31 11.10 8.62
N GLN A 73 3.90 10.51 7.58
CA GLN A 73 4.72 11.23 6.61
C GLN A 73 3.86 12.05 5.62
N LEU A 74 2.74 11.50 5.14
CA LEU A 74 1.86 12.18 4.18
C LEU A 74 1.07 13.33 4.81
N PHE A 75 0.68 13.16 6.07
CA PHE A 75 -0.13 14.10 6.82
C PHE A 75 0.55 14.42 8.16
N PRO A 76 1.66 15.17 8.12
CA PRO A 76 2.39 15.54 9.32
C PRO A 76 1.52 16.46 10.18
N GLY A 77 1.60 16.26 11.50
CA GLY A 77 0.70 16.89 12.45
C GLY A 77 -0.46 15.97 12.81
N GLU A 78 -0.56 15.69 14.11
CA GLU A 78 -1.72 15.17 14.84
C GLU A 78 -1.84 13.66 15.10
N HIS A 79 -1.69 13.33 16.39
CA HIS A 79 -2.42 12.25 17.08
C HIS A 79 -3.96 12.32 16.89
N ASN A 80 -4.46 13.44 16.34
CA ASN A 80 -5.85 13.76 16.03
C ASN A 80 -6.27 13.64 14.55
N ASN A 81 -5.36 13.36 13.62
CA ASN A 81 -5.68 13.28 12.20
C ASN A 81 -6.81 12.26 11.97
N ARG A 82 -7.89 12.71 11.31
CA ARG A 82 -9.05 11.91 10.95
C ARG A 82 -8.67 10.58 10.29
N PHE A 83 -7.68 10.56 9.41
CA PHE A 83 -7.24 9.34 8.71
C PHE A 83 -6.52 8.35 9.64
N LEU A 84 -5.72 8.84 10.60
CA LEU A 84 -5.12 7.97 11.63
C LEU A 84 -6.17 7.41 12.59
N LYS A 85 -7.20 8.18 12.93
CA LYS A 85 -8.36 7.71 13.71
C LYS A 85 -9.16 6.66 12.93
N GLU A 86 -9.41 6.90 11.65
CA GLU A 86 -10.08 5.96 10.75
C GLU A 86 -9.26 4.67 10.58
N TYR A 87 -7.95 4.76 10.35
CA TYR A 87 -7.03 3.62 10.31
C TYR A 87 -7.10 2.77 11.58
N LYS A 88 -7.02 3.39 12.77
CA LYS A 88 -7.14 2.67 14.05
C LYS A 88 -8.48 1.94 14.18
N LYS A 89 -9.59 2.60 13.79
CA LYS A 89 -10.92 1.99 13.82
C LYS A 89 -11.04 0.80 12.85
N MET A 90 -10.45 0.89 11.65
CA MET A 90 -10.42 -0.23 10.69
C MET A 90 -9.63 -1.41 11.24
N LYS A 91 -8.43 -1.16 11.79
CA LYS A 91 -7.59 -2.18 12.45
C LYS A 91 -8.30 -2.92 13.59
N LEU A 92 -9.11 -2.21 14.38
CA LEU A 92 -9.91 -2.79 15.47
C LEU A 92 -11.05 -3.68 14.94
N HIS A 93 -11.62 -3.32 13.79
CA HIS A 93 -12.68 -4.08 13.14
C HIS A 93 -12.15 -5.41 12.58
N ASP A 94 -10.95 -5.41 11.99
CA ASP A 94 -10.29 -6.64 11.50
C ASP A 94 -10.04 -7.67 12.62
N LEU A 95 -9.97 -7.22 13.88
CA LEU A 95 -9.74 -8.07 15.06
C LEU A 95 -11.04 -8.63 15.68
N HIS A 96 -12.21 -8.11 15.33
CA HIS A 96 -13.50 -8.47 15.96
C HIS A 96 -14.56 -8.95 14.98
N LEU A 97 -14.19 -9.30 13.75
CA LEU A 97 -15.13 -9.91 12.80
C LEU A 97 -15.50 -11.32 13.28
N SER A 98 -16.63 -11.40 13.99
CA SER A 98 -17.39 -12.64 14.10
C SER A 98 -17.93 -12.97 12.70
N PRO A 99 -17.87 -14.22 12.23
CA PRO A 99 -18.37 -14.62 10.90
C PRO A 99 -19.87 -14.38 10.66
N LYS A 100 -20.60 -13.81 11.62
CA LYS A 100 -22.05 -13.61 11.59
C LYS A 100 -22.49 -12.16 11.36
N ASP A 101 -21.57 -11.22 11.21
CA ASP A 101 -21.93 -9.80 11.09
C ASP A 101 -22.33 -9.39 9.66
N ASP A 102 -23.48 -8.72 9.61
CA ASP A 102 -24.32 -8.28 8.49
C ASP A 102 -23.53 -7.72 7.28
N TYR A 103 -23.91 -8.08 6.04
CA TYR A 103 -23.29 -7.65 4.78
C TYR A 103 -23.10 -6.13 4.67
N LYS A 104 -23.96 -5.35 5.34
CA LYS A 104 -23.86 -3.88 5.44
C LYS A 104 -22.56 -3.39 6.08
N HIS A 105 -21.95 -4.16 6.98
CA HIS A 105 -20.69 -3.79 7.64
C HIS A 105 -19.48 -3.93 6.72
N VAL A 106 -19.49 -4.92 5.81
CA VAL A 106 -18.43 -5.13 4.82
C VAL A 106 -18.37 -3.96 3.83
N ASP A 107 -19.53 -3.52 3.34
CA ASP A 107 -19.62 -2.37 2.43
C ASP A 107 -19.11 -1.08 3.07
N TYR A 108 -19.45 -0.86 4.35
CA TYR A 108 -19.02 0.33 5.08
C TYR A 108 -17.49 0.36 5.30
N TRP A 109 -16.87 -0.78 5.65
CA TRP A 109 -15.42 -0.88 5.77
C TRP A 109 -14.74 -0.64 4.41
N TYR A 110 -15.26 -1.26 3.35
CA TYR A 110 -14.68 -1.13 2.01
C TYR A 110 -14.70 0.31 1.53
N GLN A 111 -15.81 1.02 1.71
CA GLN A 111 -15.92 2.45 1.38
C GLN A 111 -14.89 3.30 2.13
N LYS A 112 -14.65 3.02 3.41
CA LYS A 112 -13.62 3.71 4.20
C LYS A 112 -12.21 3.43 3.68
N ARG A 113 -11.91 2.18 3.33
CA ARG A 113 -10.61 1.81 2.73
C ARG A 113 -10.38 2.57 1.43
N ILE A 114 -11.35 2.58 0.53
CA ILE A 114 -11.28 3.31 -0.74
C ILE A 114 -11.07 4.81 -0.51
N ARG A 115 -11.75 5.40 0.48
CA ARG A 115 -11.57 6.82 0.85
C ARG A 115 -10.15 7.10 1.35
N LEU A 116 -9.61 6.23 2.21
CA LEU A 116 -8.25 6.35 2.73
C LEU A 116 -7.22 6.22 1.61
N ASP A 117 -7.36 5.21 0.75
CA ASP A 117 -6.50 5.00 -0.42
C ASP A 117 -6.50 6.23 -1.34
N ALA A 118 -7.67 6.79 -1.63
CA ALA A 118 -7.79 7.99 -2.46
C ALA A 118 -7.14 9.21 -1.80
N ALA A 119 -7.28 9.38 -0.48
CA ALA A 119 -6.64 10.46 0.25
C ALA A 119 -5.12 10.33 0.23
N MET A 120 -4.59 9.12 0.49
CA MET A 120 -3.16 8.83 0.43
C MET A 120 -2.61 9.05 -0.99
N PHE A 121 -3.30 8.57 -2.02
CA PHE A 121 -2.95 8.77 -3.42
C PHE A 121 -2.84 10.27 -3.77
N LYS A 122 -3.89 11.04 -3.50
CA LYS A 122 -3.93 12.49 -3.80
C LYS A 122 -2.83 13.23 -3.05
N ARG A 123 -2.62 12.91 -1.77
CA ARG A 123 -1.60 13.57 -0.97
C ARG A 123 -0.19 13.21 -1.42
N ALA A 124 0.09 11.94 -1.65
CA ALA A 124 1.40 11.50 -2.11
C ALA A 124 1.75 12.13 -3.47
N LYS A 125 0.80 12.13 -4.41
CA LYS A 125 0.96 12.74 -5.73
C LYS A 125 1.21 14.25 -5.65
N SER A 126 0.47 14.98 -4.81
CA SER A 126 0.69 16.44 -4.63
C SER A 126 2.02 16.80 -3.97
N LEU A 127 2.64 15.85 -3.26
CA LEU A 127 3.99 16.01 -2.69
C LEU A 127 5.10 15.58 -3.67
N GLY A 128 4.77 15.19 -4.90
CA GLY A 128 5.75 14.79 -5.91
C GLY A 128 6.30 13.37 -5.77
N TYR A 129 5.64 12.51 -4.97
CA TYR A 129 5.94 11.08 -4.99
C TYR A 129 5.33 10.42 -6.23
N ASP A 130 5.97 9.36 -6.72
CA ASP A 130 5.50 8.56 -7.86
C ASP A 130 4.92 7.20 -7.45
N ALA A 131 5.18 6.78 -6.21
CA ALA A 131 4.67 5.55 -5.62
C ALA A 131 4.51 5.64 -4.10
N ILE A 132 3.58 4.86 -3.56
CA ILE A 132 3.49 4.53 -2.12
C ILE A 132 3.92 3.08 -1.95
N VAL A 133 4.86 2.82 -1.04
CA VAL A 133 5.40 1.47 -0.80
C VAL A 133 5.18 1.07 0.66
N LEU A 134 4.31 0.09 0.88
CA LEU A 134 4.11 -0.51 2.19
C LEU A 134 4.89 -1.82 2.29
N ILE A 135 5.69 -1.95 3.34
CA ILE A 135 6.51 -3.13 3.61
C ILE A 135 6.08 -3.71 4.95
N ALA A 136 5.95 -5.03 5.06
CA ALA A 136 5.74 -5.65 6.36
C ALA A 136 6.90 -5.31 7.33
N ALA A 137 6.62 -5.20 8.63
CA ALA A 137 7.62 -4.82 9.64
C ALA A 137 8.90 -5.67 9.60
N VAL A 138 8.76 -6.98 9.34
CA VAL A 138 9.88 -7.93 9.18
C VAL A 138 10.81 -7.58 8.01
N GLY A 139 10.30 -6.89 6.99
CA GLY A 139 11.04 -6.46 5.82
C GLY A 139 12.15 -5.45 6.11
N ARG A 140 12.11 -4.78 7.27
CA ARG A 140 13.21 -3.89 7.72
C ARG A 140 14.52 -4.66 7.85
N LYS A 141 14.50 -5.79 8.56
CA LYS A 141 15.67 -6.67 8.75
C LYS A 141 16.17 -7.25 7.44
N GLU A 142 15.25 -7.54 6.51
CA GLU A 142 15.63 -8.03 5.18
C GLU A 142 16.37 -6.96 4.38
N LEU A 143 15.89 -5.71 4.36
CA LEU A 143 16.57 -4.62 3.67
C LEU A 143 17.94 -4.30 4.30
N GLU A 144 18.04 -4.31 5.63
CA GLU A 144 19.31 -4.13 6.33
C GLU A 144 20.34 -5.22 5.95
N ARG A 145 19.88 -6.42 5.63
CA ARG A 145 20.69 -7.54 5.11
C ARG A 145 20.84 -7.54 3.59
N ASN A 146 20.46 -6.46 2.91
CA ASN A 146 20.45 -6.35 1.45
C ASN A 146 19.57 -7.41 0.74
N ARG A 147 18.51 -7.89 1.39
CA ARG A 147 17.52 -8.83 0.82
C ARG A 147 16.24 -8.10 0.44
N LYS A 148 15.50 -8.65 -0.52
CA LYS A 148 14.18 -8.12 -0.90
C LYS A 148 13.14 -8.61 0.10
N PRO A 149 12.36 -7.72 0.74
CA PRO A 149 11.21 -8.14 1.53
C PRO A 149 10.20 -8.91 0.66
N ARG A 150 9.65 -10.00 1.20
CA ARG A 150 8.66 -10.83 0.48
C ARG A 150 7.25 -10.24 0.44
N SER A 151 6.93 -9.38 1.40
CA SER A 151 5.62 -8.73 1.55
C SER A 151 5.80 -7.24 1.36
N ILE A 152 5.67 -6.82 0.10
CA ILE A 152 5.66 -5.42 -0.32
C ILE A 152 4.37 -5.20 -1.12
N GLU A 153 3.65 -4.16 -0.75
CA GLU A 153 2.55 -3.60 -1.54
C GLU A 153 3.03 -2.29 -2.15
N LEU A 154 2.75 -2.13 -3.44
CA LEU A 154 3.15 -0.99 -4.25
C LEU A 154 1.89 -0.33 -4.80
N ASN A 155 1.73 0.97 -4.58
CA ASN A 155 0.68 1.76 -5.22
C ASN A 155 1.33 2.79 -6.16
N LEU A 156 1.21 2.58 -7.47
CA LEU A 156 1.72 3.49 -8.49
C LEU A 156 0.79 4.70 -8.67
N LEU A 157 1.37 5.89 -8.70
CA LEU A 157 0.62 7.16 -8.75
C LEU A 157 0.54 7.78 -10.16
N ASN A 158 1.40 7.30 -11.06
CA ASN A 158 1.51 7.71 -12.47
C ASN A 158 1.00 6.58 -13.37
N VAL A 159 -0.31 6.35 -13.31
CA VAL A 159 -1.04 5.33 -14.09
C VAL A 159 -2.25 5.94 -14.77
#